data_AF-A0A367KDE1-F1
#
_entry.id   AF-A0A367KDE1-F1
#
_cell.length_a   1.000
_cell.length_b   1.000
_cell.length_c   1.000
_cell.angle_alpha   90.00
_cell.angle_beta   90.00
_cell.angle_gamma   90.00
#
_symmetry.space_group_name_H-M   'P 1'
#
loop_
_entity.id
_entity.type
_entity.pdbx_description
1 polymer ?
#
loop_
_entity_poly.entity_id
_entity_poly.type
_entity_poly.pdbx_seq_one_letter_code
_entity_poly.pdbx_strand_id
1 'polypeptide(L)'
;MGRKIPKIVHFVYGMRDPEPTLDLIHYIAIKSAHDTLKPEKIMFHYHHMPVGENFERARPMLTLNKVPMVERVFDRPVSHYAHRADVVRLQVLEKYGGIYLDLDVISLKSVDHLLNKEFIMAQEGVDGSVGLCNAMIMARPHSRFIQRWFATYATFDSSDWNYHSVVLPGKLAPFFAPEITVLNHSAYFWPLWDSQGLRTLFLEKSYDFSANLGTHIWESAANKNLMKDVNEKVIIQVDNSLYCRIRPFLLDGQPDPRPQSCQILTKSSRPDGLVGHWSLKEPADNNRKEINPLPAEDDSGNHLAGIMRNAKYVSDGVYLSGDTSYLFFNLPTHTSAHAFTVSWWMKTSDRPGNGKMAMVIQTDHGRICAYTHALKKGKSSVSVKTIKRNDQWEWADIPNRQLRPSPYALDKEYHHYALVISDQNKPAMALYVDGHVAVSKANWPFPEEIGSIVRGLWFGSIEPLNDKYQNPWDNTVNLKANYRDIYVWEKGLSSEEIFEIYHKKNKPTATTVATTVQDKQEEDLWSDSIED
;
A
#
# COMPACT_ATOMS: atom_id res chain seq x y z
N MET A 1 29.24 25.35 -24.43
CA MET A 1 28.03 24.88 -23.72
C MET A 1 27.76 23.43 -24.09
N GLY A 2 27.51 22.58 -23.10
CA GLY A 2 27.26 21.15 -23.32
C GLY A 2 26.00 20.91 -24.15
N ARG A 3 26.10 20.07 -25.18
CA ARG A 3 24.97 19.75 -26.08
C ARG A 3 23.97 18.74 -25.48
N LYS A 4 24.24 18.18 -24.30
CA LYS A 4 23.46 17.13 -23.63
C LYS A 4 23.34 17.41 -22.13
N ILE A 5 22.33 16.83 -21.50
CA ILE A 5 22.18 16.79 -20.04
C ILE A 5 23.33 15.95 -19.48
N PRO A 6 24.19 16.52 -18.62
CA PRO A 6 25.26 15.76 -17.97
C PRO A 6 24.69 14.62 -17.12
N LYS A 7 25.38 13.49 -17.07
CA LYS A 7 24.93 12.34 -16.28
C LYS A 7 25.40 12.45 -14.83
N ILE A 8 25.05 13.58 -14.21
CA ILE A 8 25.34 13.92 -12.82
C ILE A 8 24.03 13.91 -12.07
N VAL A 9 23.93 13.16 -10.98
CA VAL A 9 22.73 13.16 -10.13
C VAL A 9 22.91 14.16 -9.00
N HIS A 10 21.85 14.91 -8.66
CA HIS A 10 21.84 15.90 -7.60
C HIS A 10 20.78 15.55 -6.56
N PHE A 11 21.18 15.50 -5.29
CA PHE A 11 20.28 15.48 -4.15
C PHE A 11 20.52 16.72 -3.29
N VAL A 12 19.48 17.26 -2.67
CA VAL A 12 19.55 18.39 -1.75
C VAL A 12 19.01 17.98 -0.39
N TYR A 13 19.75 18.25 0.69
CA TYR A 13 19.31 17.91 2.05
C TYR A 13 19.90 18.83 3.12
N GLY A 14 19.46 18.64 4.38
CA GLY A 14 20.03 19.35 5.53
C GLY A 14 19.76 20.86 5.57
N MET A 15 18.57 21.28 5.13
CA MET A 15 18.15 22.70 5.07
C MET A 15 17.33 23.17 6.28
N ARG A 16 17.14 22.30 7.28
CA ARG A 16 16.26 22.52 8.44
C ARG A 16 17.00 22.43 9.76
N ASP A 17 17.27 21.21 10.22
CA ASP A 17 17.79 20.95 11.56
C ASP A 17 19.31 20.81 11.55
N PRO A 18 20.00 21.19 12.65
CA PRO A 18 21.37 20.78 12.86
C PRO A 18 21.44 19.25 12.98
N GLU A 19 22.51 18.65 12.43
CA GLU A 19 22.76 17.20 12.47
C GLU A 19 21.60 16.32 11.93
N PRO A 20 21.12 16.57 10.70
CA PRO A 20 20.03 15.78 10.12
C PRO A 20 20.46 14.32 9.90
N THR A 21 19.52 13.38 9.97
CA THR A 21 19.80 11.96 9.67
C THR A 21 19.21 11.57 8.33
N LEU A 22 19.80 10.57 7.66
CA LEU A 22 19.12 9.88 6.56
C LEU A 22 18.30 8.71 7.11
N ASP A 23 17.02 8.66 6.76
CA ASP A 23 16.19 7.48 6.97
C ASP A 23 16.53 6.42 5.92
N LEU A 24 16.08 5.17 6.15
CA LEU A 24 16.38 4.05 5.25
C LEU A 24 15.91 4.31 3.82
N ILE A 25 14.76 4.97 3.65
CA ILE A 25 14.25 5.37 2.34
C ILE A 25 15.21 6.34 1.63
N HIS A 26 15.81 7.30 2.34
CA HIS A 26 16.76 8.24 1.74
C HIS A 26 18.00 7.50 1.24
N TYR A 27 18.50 6.51 2.00
CA TYR A 27 19.57 5.64 1.54
C TYR A 27 19.16 4.87 0.28
N ILE A 28 17.96 4.27 0.26
CA ILE A 28 17.45 3.52 -0.91
C ILE A 28 17.28 4.43 -2.13
N ALA A 29 16.84 5.68 -1.96
CA ALA A 29 16.75 6.64 -3.06
C ALA A 29 18.12 6.90 -3.70
N ILE A 30 19.15 7.15 -2.88
CA ILE A 30 20.54 7.33 -3.34
C ILE A 30 21.05 6.05 -4.01
N LYS A 31 20.86 4.89 -3.38
CA LYS A 31 21.30 3.59 -3.91
C LYS A 31 20.62 3.27 -5.24
N SER A 32 19.32 3.53 -5.34
CA SER A 32 18.55 3.31 -6.58
C SER A 32 19.06 4.19 -7.71
N ALA A 33 19.40 5.46 -7.43
CA ALA A 33 19.99 6.36 -8.42
C ALA A 33 21.39 5.89 -8.85
N HIS A 34 22.23 5.47 -7.89
CA HIS A 34 23.55 4.91 -8.16
C HIS A 34 23.47 3.68 -9.08
N ASP A 35 22.70 2.67 -8.69
CA ASP A 35 22.67 1.37 -9.36
C ASP A 35 21.95 1.42 -10.71
N THR A 36 20.85 2.18 -10.77
CA THR A 36 19.96 2.21 -11.93
C THR A 36 20.40 3.24 -12.96
N LEU A 37 20.69 4.46 -12.51
CA LEU A 37 21.09 5.52 -13.43
C LEU A 37 22.55 5.38 -13.82
N LYS A 38 23.43 4.84 -12.95
CA LYS A 38 24.88 4.74 -13.18
C LYS A 38 25.48 6.09 -13.59
N PRO A 39 25.35 7.12 -12.75
CA PRO A 39 25.87 8.45 -13.05
C PRO A 39 27.39 8.52 -12.97
N GLU A 40 27.97 9.54 -13.58
CA GLU A 40 29.41 9.85 -13.43
C GLU A 40 29.76 10.20 -11.98
N LYS A 41 28.83 10.86 -11.28
CA LYS A 41 28.89 11.14 -9.84
C LYS A 41 27.51 11.53 -9.32
N ILE A 42 27.32 11.34 -8.02
CA ILE A 42 26.14 11.85 -7.29
C ILE A 42 26.60 13.02 -6.43
N MET A 43 26.17 14.23 -6.76
CA MET A 43 26.43 15.42 -5.97
C MET A 43 25.39 15.56 -4.85
N PHE A 44 25.86 15.56 -3.61
CA PHE A 44 25.01 15.72 -2.43
C PHE A 44 25.19 17.13 -1.86
N HIS A 45 24.16 17.96 -2.05
CA HIS A 45 24.16 19.36 -1.69
C HIS A 45 23.57 19.55 -0.29
N TYR A 46 24.35 20.05 0.66
CA TYR A 46 23.91 20.16 2.04
C TYR A 46 24.31 21.48 2.70
N HIS A 47 23.48 21.96 3.63
CA HIS A 47 23.89 23.02 4.55
C HIS A 47 24.40 22.43 5.87
N HIS A 48 23.54 21.68 6.57
CA HIS A 48 23.92 20.84 7.70
C HIS A 48 24.31 19.44 7.20
N MET A 49 25.51 18.98 7.57
CA MET A 49 26.01 17.68 7.14
C MET A 49 25.19 16.58 7.83
N PRO A 50 24.68 15.59 7.09
CA PRO A 50 23.96 14.52 7.72
C PRO A 50 24.87 13.62 8.56
N VAL A 51 24.27 12.95 9.53
CA VAL A 51 24.91 11.96 10.40
C VAL A 51 24.09 10.66 10.40
N GLY A 52 24.62 9.62 11.05
CA GLY A 52 23.93 8.35 11.23
C GLY A 52 24.28 7.28 10.18
N GLU A 53 23.86 6.05 10.46
CA GLU A 53 24.25 4.84 9.75
C GLU A 53 23.95 4.89 8.25
N ASN A 54 22.72 5.27 7.88
CA ASN A 54 22.31 5.36 6.48
C ASN A 54 23.10 6.40 5.69
N PHE A 55 23.53 7.50 6.33
CA PHE A 55 24.39 8.48 5.69
C PHE A 55 25.79 7.91 5.45
N GLU A 56 26.40 7.28 6.44
CA GLU A 56 27.72 6.66 6.28
C GLU A 56 27.69 5.53 5.24
N ARG A 57 26.59 4.78 5.16
CA ARG A 57 26.36 3.78 4.12
C ARG A 57 26.20 4.40 2.73
N ALA A 58 25.56 5.56 2.63
CA ALA A 58 25.40 6.29 1.37
C ALA A 58 26.70 6.98 0.91
N ARG A 59 27.51 7.45 1.86
CA ARG A 59 28.67 8.34 1.68
C ARG A 59 29.66 7.91 0.59
N PRO A 60 30.02 6.62 0.41
CA PRO A 60 30.92 6.19 -0.67
C PRO A 60 30.40 6.49 -2.08
N MET A 61 29.08 6.65 -2.26
CA MET A 61 28.45 6.99 -3.54
C MET A 61 28.40 8.50 -3.80
N LEU A 62 28.74 9.33 -2.81
CA LEU A 62 28.44 10.77 -2.80
C LEU A 62 29.69 11.64 -3.00
N THR A 63 29.55 12.66 -3.84
CA THR A 63 30.41 13.84 -3.88
C THR A 63 29.75 14.94 -3.05
N LEU A 64 30.29 15.18 -1.86
CA LEU A 64 29.75 16.15 -0.91
C LEU A 64 29.99 17.59 -1.38
N ASN A 65 28.95 18.42 -1.36
CA ASN A 65 29.03 19.84 -1.70
C ASN A 65 28.26 20.69 -0.69
N LYS A 66 28.99 21.43 0.16
CA LYS A 66 28.38 22.33 1.14
C LYS A 66 27.82 23.57 0.44
N VAL A 67 26.59 23.95 0.75
CA VAL A 67 25.92 25.14 0.23
C VAL A 67 25.52 26.09 1.36
N PRO A 68 25.49 27.42 1.11
CA PRO A 68 24.98 28.36 2.09
C PRO A 68 23.48 28.14 2.34
N MET A 69 23.01 28.54 3.52
CA MET A 69 21.58 28.54 3.80
C MET A 69 20.89 29.57 2.90
N VAL A 70 19.80 29.15 2.26
CA VAL A 70 18.99 30.08 1.45
C VAL A 70 18.03 30.80 2.38
N GLU A 71 18.38 32.04 2.76
CA GLU A 71 17.48 32.90 3.54
C GLU A 71 16.61 33.78 2.64
N ARG A 72 17.07 34.03 1.41
CA ARG A 72 16.40 34.88 0.42
C ARG A 72 16.64 34.36 -1.00
N VAL A 73 15.70 34.64 -1.88
CA VAL A 73 15.82 34.46 -3.33
C VAL A 73 15.40 35.77 -3.99
N PHE A 74 16.33 36.40 -4.71
CA PHE A 74 16.22 37.83 -5.05
C PHE A 74 15.92 38.65 -3.77
N ASP A 75 14.89 39.50 -3.81
CA ASP A 75 14.44 40.30 -2.67
C ASP A 75 13.35 39.62 -1.83
N ARG A 76 13.09 38.32 -2.02
CA ARG A 76 12.03 37.58 -1.33
C ARG A 76 12.60 36.68 -0.22
N PRO A 77 12.03 36.69 1.00
CA PRO A 77 12.46 35.80 2.07
C PRO A 77 12.06 34.34 1.81
N VAL A 78 12.90 33.40 2.22
CA VAL A 78 12.65 31.96 2.12
C VAL A 78 12.76 31.32 3.52
N SER A 79 11.60 31.12 4.15
CA SER A 79 11.52 30.63 5.53
C SER A 79 11.47 29.10 5.62
N HIS A 80 10.75 28.45 4.72
CA HIS A 80 10.51 27.00 4.79
C HIS A 80 11.63 26.20 4.11
N TYR A 81 12.11 25.14 4.76
CA TYR A 81 13.24 24.33 4.28
C TYR A 81 13.00 23.68 2.92
N ALA A 82 11.76 23.29 2.61
CA ALA A 82 11.39 22.76 1.29
C ALA A 82 11.61 23.80 0.18
N HIS A 83 11.20 25.06 0.41
CA HIS A 83 11.44 26.16 -0.52
C HIS A 83 12.92 26.51 -0.63
N ARG A 84 13.70 26.36 0.44
CA ARG A 84 15.18 26.49 0.37
C ARG A 84 15.77 25.44 -0.57
N ALA A 85 15.31 24.20 -0.47
CA ALA A 85 15.72 23.12 -1.38
C ALA A 85 15.28 23.39 -2.82
N ASP A 86 14.11 24.02 -3.05
CA ASP A 86 13.66 24.46 -4.38
C ASP A 86 14.62 25.47 -5.02
N VAL A 87 15.14 26.42 -4.24
CA VAL A 87 16.13 27.38 -4.75
C VAL A 87 17.45 26.69 -5.07
N VAL A 88 17.96 25.86 -4.15
CA VAL A 88 19.23 25.16 -4.35
C VAL A 88 19.16 24.24 -5.57
N ARG A 89 18.10 23.45 -5.74
CA ARG A 89 17.98 22.51 -6.88
C ARG A 89 18.00 23.23 -8.22
N LEU A 90 17.37 24.41 -8.33
CA LEU A 90 17.41 25.21 -9.55
C LEU A 90 18.80 25.80 -9.80
N GLN A 91 19.45 26.34 -8.77
CA GLN A 91 20.80 26.89 -8.89
C GLN A 91 21.85 25.84 -9.28
N VAL A 92 21.76 24.62 -8.73
CA VAL A 92 22.73 23.56 -9.06
C VAL A 92 22.51 23.03 -10.47
N LEU A 93 21.26 22.89 -10.92
CA LEU A 93 20.96 22.49 -12.30
C LEU A 93 21.31 23.60 -13.31
N GLU A 94 21.16 24.87 -12.94
CA GLU A 94 21.58 26.00 -13.78
C GLU A 94 23.10 25.96 -13.99
N LYS A 95 23.86 25.74 -12.92
CA LYS A 95 25.32 25.74 -12.93
C LYS A 95 25.92 24.47 -13.54
N TYR A 96 25.45 23.30 -13.13
CA TYR A 96 26.07 22.01 -13.46
C TYR A 96 25.29 21.21 -14.50
N GLY A 97 24.04 21.59 -14.80
CA GLY A 97 23.10 20.68 -15.45
C GLY A 97 22.83 19.46 -14.56
N GLY A 98 22.35 18.36 -15.16
CA GLY A 98 22.24 17.08 -14.48
C GLY A 98 20.81 16.58 -14.33
N ILE A 99 20.65 15.60 -13.44
CA ILE A 99 19.41 14.95 -13.05
C ILE A 99 19.22 15.23 -11.56
N TYR A 100 18.26 16.07 -11.22
CA TYR A 100 17.86 16.29 -9.84
C TYR A 100 16.77 15.30 -9.43
N LEU A 101 16.87 14.78 -8.21
CA LEU A 101 15.87 13.93 -7.56
C LEU A 101 15.70 14.35 -6.09
N ASP A 102 14.46 14.40 -5.60
CA ASP A 102 14.20 14.45 -4.15
C ASP A 102 14.59 13.10 -3.50
N LEU A 103 14.88 13.13 -2.19
CA LEU A 103 15.34 11.94 -1.45
C LEU A 103 14.26 10.88 -1.19
N ASP A 104 13.04 11.12 -1.63
CA ASP A 104 11.92 10.18 -1.66
C ASP A 104 11.51 9.79 -3.10
N VAL A 105 12.42 9.99 -4.08
CA VAL A 105 12.28 9.48 -5.45
C VAL A 105 13.18 8.28 -5.69
N ILE A 106 12.57 7.13 -5.97
CA ILE A 106 13.28 5.89 -6.31
C ILE A 106 13.45 5.78 -7.82
N SER A 107 14.69 5.59 -8.28
CA SER A 107 15.00 5.38 -9.70
C SER A 107 14.79 3.92 -10.09
N LEU A 108 13.99 3.67 -11.14
CA LEU A 108 13.57 2.32 -11.53
C LEU A 108 14.08 1.87 -12.91
N LYS A 109 14.42 2.81 -13.81
CA LYS A 109 14.96 2.53 -15.15
C LYS A 109 16.01 3.55 -15.57
N SER A 110 16.86 3.18 -16.53
CA SER A 110 17.79 4.12 -17.16
C SER A 110 17.04 5.21 -17.92
N VAL A 111 17.60 6.42 -17.87
CA VAL A 111 17.08 7.63 -18.53
C VAL A 111 18.01 8.14 -19.62
N ASP A 112 18.97 7.31 -20.07
CA ASP A 112 19.99 7.72 -21.06
C ASP A 112 19.38 8.22 -22.38
N HIS A 113 18.23 7.66 -22.76
CA HIS A 113 17.45 8.05 -23.94
C HIS A 113 16.93 9.50 -23.87
N LEU A 114 16.88 10.10 -22.67
CA LEU A 114 16.42 11.46 -22.42
C LEU A 114 17.55 12.50 -22.39
N LEU A 115 18.82 12.08 -22.28
CA LEU A 115 19.94 13.01 -22.07
C LEU A 115 20.22 13.96 -23.25
N ASN A 116 19.68 13.66 -24.42
CA ASN A 116 19.78 14.55 -25.58
C ASN A 116 18.80 15.74 -25.53
N LYS A 117 17.87 15.80 -24.57
CA LYS A 117 16.94 16.93 -24.40
C LYS A 117 17.62 18.14 -23.77
N GLU A 118 16.92 19.28 -23.74
CA GLU A 118 17.41 20.53 -23.12
C GLU A 118 17.01 20.62 -21.64
N PHE A 119 15.73 20.42 -21.36
CA PHE A 119 15.13 20.46 -20.03
C PHE A 119 13.95 19.49 -19.97
N ILE A 120 13.76 18.79 -18.85
CA ILE A 120 12.72 17.78 -18.65
C ILE A 120 12.11 17.92 -17.26
N MET A 121 10.77 17.82 -17.20
CA MET A 121 10.00 17.60 -15.98
C MET A 121 8.86 16.60 -16.25
N ALA A 122 8.24 16.08 -15.20
CA ALA A 122 7.07 15.22 -15.32
C ALA A 122 5.83 15.85 -14.66
N GLN A 123 4.65 15.47 -15.15
CA GLN A 123 3.36 15.95 -14.66
C GLN A 123 3.04 15.42 -13.26
N GLU A 124 2.54 16.27 -12.36
CA GLU A 124 1.88 15.84 -11.14
C GLU A 124 0.36 15.85 -11.32
N GLY A 125 -0.28 14.79 -10.84
CA GLY A 125 -1.70 14.52 -11.08
C GLY A 125 -1.97 13.92 -12.46
N VAL A 126 -3.07 13.19 -12.57
CA VAL A 126 -3.53 12.64 -13.86
C VAL A 126 -3.71 13.79 -14.85
N ASP A 127 -3.15 13.62 -16.05
CA ASP A 127 -3.11 14.64 -17.11
C ASP A 127 -2.49 15.99 -16.71
N GLY A 128 -1.67 16.01 -15.66
CA GLY A 128 -1.04 17.24 -15.15
C GLY A 128 -2.00 18.17 -14.43
N SER A 129 -3.07 17.62 -13.82
CA SER A 129 -4.09 18.39 -13.09
C SER A 129 -3.56 19.24 -11.94
N VAL A 130 -2.34 18.97 -11.44
CA VAL A 130 -1.66 19.80 -10.44
C VAL A 130 -0.60 20.70 -11.07
N GLY A 131 0.25 20.18 -11.95
CA GLY A 131 1.31 20.95 -12.61
C GLY A 131 2.50 20.08 -13.04
N LEU A 132 3.71 20.64 -13.00
CA LEU A 132 4.96 19.93 -13.28
C LEU A 132 5.80 19.87 -12.00
N CYS A 133 5.97 18.69 -11.41
CA CYS A 133 6.58 18.59 -10.09
C CYS A 133 8.11 18.63 -10.15
N ASN A 134 8.69 19.40 -9.23
CA ASN A 134 10.13 19.67 -9.15
C ASN A 134 10.93 18.64 -8.36
N ALA A 135 10.28 17.58 -7.87
CA ALA A 135 10.96 16.46 -7.23
C ALA A 135 11.79 15.62 -8.22
N MET A 136 11.59 15.81 -9.54
CA MET A 136 12.48 15.32 -10.59
C MET A 136 12.62 16.36 -11.70
N ILE A 137 13.86 16.75 -12.00
CA ILE A 137 14.18 17.67 -13.10
C ILE A 137 15.44 17.16 -13.80
N MET A 138 15.47 17.21 -15.13
CA MET A 138 16.71 16.99 -15.89
C MET A 138 17.02 18.22 -16.75
N ALA A 139 18.23 18.72 -16.71
CA ALA A 139 18.58 19.97 -17.40
C ALA A 139 20.00 19.98 -17.94
N ARG A 140 20.19 20.64 -19.09
CA ARG A 140 21.52 21.13 -19.48
C ARG A 140 21.92 22.29 -18.57
N PRO A 141 23.23 22.50 -18.33
CA PRO A 141 23.71 23.73 -17.71
C PRO A 141 23.23 24.93 -18.54
N HIS A 142 22.74 25.96 -17.86
CA HIS A 142 22.19 27.17 -18.47
C HIS A 142 21.07 26.92 -19.49
N SER A 143 20.24 25.88 -19.30
CA SER A 143 19.06 25.65 -20.16
C SER A 143 18.10 26.86 -20.14
N ARG A 144 17.42 27.14 -21.25
CA ARG A 144 16.59 28.36 -21.35
C ARG A 144 15.41 28.31 -20.39
N PHE A 145 14.77 27.15 -20.27
CA PHE A 145 13.61 27.00 -19.38
C PHE A 145 13.97 27.24 -17.91
N ILE A 146 15.12 26.72 -17.42
CA ILE A 146 15.51 26.93 -16.03
C ILE A 146 15.80 28.39 -15.72
N GLN A 147 16.39 29.14 -16.67
CA GLN A 147 16.65 30.57 -16.51
C GLN A 147 15.33 31.36 -16.41
N ARG A 148 14.36 31.04 -17.27
CA ARG A 148 13.04 31.67 -17.24
C ARG A 148 12.28 31.37 -15.96
N TRP A 149 12.25 30.10 -15.56
CA TRP A 149 11.58 29.68 -14.34
C TRP A 149 12.27 30.24 -13.10
N PHE A 150 13.60 30.21 -13.02
CA PHE A 150 14.31 30.80 -11.89
C PHE A 150 14.08 32.32 -11.80
N ALA A 151 13.99 33.04 -12.93
CA ALA A 151 13.67 34.46 -12.93
C ALA A 151 12.30 34.79 -12.31
N THR A 152 11.32 33.86 -12.36
CA THR A 152 10.02 34.10 -11.71
C THR A 152 10.08 34.06 -10.19
N TYR A 153 11.15 33.55 -9.58
CA TYR A 153 11.32 33.62 -8.12
C TYR A 153 11.50 35.07 -7.62
N ALA A 154 11.63 36.07 -8.50
CA ALA A 154 11.48 37.48 -8.13
C ALA A 154 10.07 37.80 -7.57
N THR A 155 9.06 37.00 -7.92
CA THR A 155 7.69 37.06 -7.37
C THR A 155 7.40 35.96 -6.35
N PHE A 156 8.44 35.32 -5.79
CA PHE A 156 8.28 34.24 -4.82
C PHE A 156 7.43 34.67 -3.61
N ASP A 157 6.47 33.81 -3.28
CA ASP A 157 5.58 33.93 -2.13
C ASP A 157 5.67 32.64 -1.31
N SER A 158 6.16 32.76 -0.08
CA SER A 158 6.35 31.63 0.83
C SER A 158 5.05 31.12 1.44
N SER A 159 3.94 31.86 1.31
CA SER A 159 2.63 31.43 1.82
C SER A 159 1.96 30.40 0.92
N ASP A 160 2.35 30.32 -0.35
CA ASP A 160 1.86 29.32 -1.29
C ASP A 160 2.85 28.14 -1.38
N TRP A 161 2.40 26.98 -0.89
CA TRP A 161 3.24 25.80 -0.72
C TRP A 161 3.86 25.30 -2.03
N ASN A 162 3.05 25.10 -3.07
CA ASN A 162 3.48 24.42 -4.30
C ASN A 162 3.42 25.29 -5.56
N TYR A 163 3.03 26.57 -5.46
CA TYR A 163 2.85 27.38 -6.66
C TYR A 163 4.14 27.54 -7.46
N HIS A 164 5.22 28.01 -6.85
CA HIS A 164 6.49 28.24 -7.57
C HIS A 164 7.21 26.93 -7.96
N SER A 165 6.97 25.85 -7.20
CA SER A 165 7.63 24.56 -7.39
C SER A 165 6.90 23.61 -8.34
N VAL A 166 5.57 23.71 -8.48
CA VAL A 166 4.75 22.76 -9.26
C VAL A 166 3.80 23.45 -10.25
N VAL A 167 2.98 24.38 -9.77
CA VAL A 167 1.93 24.99 -10.61
C VAL A 167 2.52 25.91 -11.67
N LEU A 168 3.45 26.77 -11.29
CA LEU A 168 4.06 27.78 -12.15
C LEU A 168 4.87 27.18 -13.31
N PRO A 169 5.77 26.20 -13.13
CA PRO A 169 6.43 25.56 -14.27
C PRO A 169 5.40 24.89 -15.21
N GLY A 170 4.30 24.33 -14.68
CA GLY A 170 3.19 23.83 -15.50
C GLY A 170 2.47 24.91 -16.31
N LYS A 171 2.29 26.10 -15.76
CA LYS A 171 1.75 27.27 -16.49
C LYS A 171 2.73 27.82 -17.53
N LEU A 172 4.04 27.77 -17.27
CA LEU A 172 5.08 28.28 -18.17
C LEU A 172 5.34 27.34 -19.35
N ALA A 173 5.27 26.02 -19.15
CA ALA A 173 5.64 25.02 -20.16
C ALA A 173 4.94 25.19 -21.52
N PRO A 174 3.62 25.47 -21.61
CA PRO A 174 2.96 25.72 -22.90
C PRO A 174 3.52 26.91 -23.68
N PHE A 175 3.97 27.97 -23.00
CA PHE A 175 4.53 29.17 -23.65
C PHE A 175 5.97 28.97 -24.13
N PHE A 176 6.68 28.00 -23.55
CA PHE A 176 8.08 27.69 -23.86
C PHE A 176 8.25 26.23 -24.30
N ALA A 177 7.26 25.67 -24.99
CA ALA A 177 7.24 24.25 -25.40
C ALA A 177 8.53 23.78 -26.14
N PRO A 178 9.21 24.60 -26.97
CA PRO A 178 10.49 24.19 -27.58
C PRO A 178 11.67 24.07 -26.61
N GLU A 179 11.53 24.52 -25.36
CA GLU A 179 12.60 24.57 -24.36
C GLU A 179 12.46 23.47 -23.29
N ILE A 180 11.31 22.80 -23.20
CA ILE A 180 10.99 21.78 -22.19
C ILE A 180 10.37 20.53 -22.84
N THR A 181 10.79 19.36 -22.38
CA THR A 181 10.09 18.09 -22.62
C THR A 181 9.29 17.74 -21.38
N VAL A 182 7.97 17.59 -21.52
CA VAL A 182 7.08 17.19 -20.43
C VAL A 182 6.80 15.69 -20.52
N LEU A 183 7.09 14.95 -19.46
CA LEU A 183 6.76 13.54 -19.33
C LEU A 183 5.37 13.36 -18.70
N ASN A 184 4.68 12.28 -19.08
CA ASN A 184 3.41 11.90 -18.46
C ASN A 184 3.60 11.63 -16.95
N HIS A 185 2.56 11.86 -16.15
CA HIS A 185 2.57 11.62 -14.71
C HIS A 185 3.00 10.19 -14.33
N SER A 186 2.69 9.20 -15.17
CA SER A 186 3.09 7.79 -14.98
C SER A 186 4.60 7.56 -14.98
N ALA A 187 5.40 8.51 -15.47
CA ALA A 187 6.85 8.36 -15.53
C ALA A 187 7.51 8.41 -14.14
N TYR A 188 7.01 9.27 -13.23
CA TYR A 188 7.61 9.51 -11.91
C TYR A 188 6.62 9.72 -10.77
N PHE A 189 5.41 10.19 -11.05
CA PHE A 189 4.46 10.68 -10.05
C PHE A 189 3.20 9.81 -9.94
N TRP A 190 3.26 8.59 -10.46
CA TRP A 190 2.24 7.56 -10.23
C TRP A 190 2.87 6.34 -9.53
N PRO A 191 2.26 5.78 -8.48
CA PRO A 191 1.02 6.23 -7.81
C PRO A 191 1.13 7.61 -7.12
N LEU A 192 -0.01 8.29 -6.95
CA LEU A 192 -0.10 9.67 -6.42
C LEU A 192 0.02 9.75 -4.88
N TRP A 193 0.07 10.98 -4.36
CA TRP A 193 0.12 11.29 -2.92
C TRP A 193 -1.22 11.16 -2.18
N ASP A 194 -2.31 10.90 -2.91
CA ASP A 194 -3.65 10.73 -2.32
C ASP A 194 -3.79 9.36 -1.63
N SER A 195 -4.92 9.13 -0.97
CA SER A 195 -5.17 7.86 -0.27
C SER A 195 -5.08 6.65 -1.18
N GLN A 196 -5.53 6.73 -2.44
CA GLN A 196 -5.47 5.60 -3.36
C GLN A 196 -4.03 5.27 -3.74
N GLY A 197 -3.23 6.28 -4.08
CA GLY A 197 -1.84 6.09 -4.46
C GLY A 197 -0.98 5.64 -3.29
N LEU A 198 -1.17 6.21 -2.11
CA LEU A 198 -0.46 5.78 -0.89
C LEU A 198 -0.85 4.36 -0.46
N ARG A 199 -2.13 3.99 -0.55
CA ARG A 199 -2.57 2.61 -0.32
C ARG A 199 -1.95 1.66 -1.35
N THR A 200 -1.89 2.05 -2.63
CA THR A 200 -1.24 1.28 -3.70
C THR A 200 0.24 1.03 -3.41
N LEU A 201 0.96 2.06 -2.94
CA LEU A 201 2.38 1.99 -2.62
C LEU A 201 2.67 1.10 -1.40
N PHE A 202 2.02 1.37 -0.27
CA PHE A 202 2.44 0.87 1.05
C PHE A 202 1.61 -0.28 1.60
N LEU A 203 0.42 -0.53 1.06
CA LEU A 203 -0.50 -1.55 1.57
C LEU A 203 -0.79 -2.63 0.52
N GLU A 204 -1.11 -2.22 -0.70
CA GLU A 204 -1.49 -3.15 -1.76
C GLU A 204 -0.28 -3.79 -2.45
N LYS A 205 -0.48 -4.99 -3.00
CA LYS A 205 0.43 -5.67 -3.94
C LYS A 205 -0.25 -5.74 -5.32
N SER A 206 -0.46 -4.57 -5.92
CA SER A 206 -1.32 -4.40 -7.10
C SER A 206 -0.65 -3.68 -8.27
N TYR A 207 0.52 -3.05 -8.07
CA TYR A 207 1.18 -2.23 -9.09
C TYR A 207 2.62 -2.70 -9.37
N ASP A 208 2.97 -2.84 -10.67
CA ASP A 208 4.23 -3.43 -11.13
C ASP A 208 5.32 -2.42 -11.52
N PHE A 209 4.99 -1.13 -11.55
CA PHE A 209 5.86 -0.03 -11.98
C PHE A 209 6.45 -0.19 -13.39
N SER A 210 5.84 -1.01 -14.24
CA SER A 210 6.32 -1.26 -15.61
C SER A 210 6.23 -0.03 -16.51
N ALA A 211 5.42 0.97 -16.18
CA ALA A 211 5.35 2.26 -16.89
C ALA A 211 6.34 3.31 -16.35
N ASN A 212 6.90 3.10 -15.16
CA ASN A 212 7.68 4.11 -14.44
C ASN A 212 9.15 4.15 -14.87
N LEU A 213 9.71 5.35 -14.94
CA LEU A 213 11.16 5.59 -14.95
C LEU A 213 11.70 5.72 -13.52
N GLY A 214 10.90 6.32 -12.64
CA GLY A 214 11.07 6.35 -11.20
C GLY A 214 9.73 6.41 -10.48
N THR A 215 9.74 6.42 -9.16
CA THR A 215 8.52 6.64 -8.36
C THR A 215 8.82 7.57 -7.20
N HIS A 216 8.01 8.62 -7.07
CA HIS A 216 7.95 9.43 -5.86
C HIS A 216 7.14 8.67 -4.80
N ILE A 217 7.68 8.52 -3.59
CA ILE A 217 7.00 7.76 -2.54
C ILE A 217 6.27 8.63 -1.52
N TRP A 218 6.36 9.95 -1.67
CA TRP A 218 5.59 10.95 -0.92
C TRP A 218 5.83 10.84 0.58
N GLU A 219 7.10 10.95 1.00
CA GLU A 219 7.53 10.73 2.38
C GLU A 219 6.74 11.60 3.36
N SER A 220 6.59 12.90 3.04
CA SER A 220 5.80 13.83 3.87
C SER A 220 4.35 13.37 4.07
N ALA A 221 3.80 12.60 3.12
CA ALA A 221 2.46 12.04 3.18
C ALA A 221 2.35 10.71 3.93
N ALA A 222 3.38 9.88 3.83
CA ALA A 222 3.39 8.52 4.35
C ALA A 222 4.07 8.37 5.73
N ASN A 223 4.98 9.27 6.10
CA ASN A 223 5.89 9.12 7.26
C ASN A 223 5.19 8.83 8.59
N LYS A 224 4.11 9.56 8.91
CA LYS A 224 3.44 9.47 10.22
C LYS A 224 2.79 8.11 10.47
N ASN A 225 2.24 7.48 9.43
CA ASN A 225 1.42 6.28 9.58
C ASN A 225 1.96 5.09 8.79
N LEU A 226 2.14 5.23 7.48
CA LEU A 226 2.47 4.12 6.57
C LEU A 226 3.95 3.74 6.61
N MET A 227 4.85 4.72 6.77
CA MET A 227 6.29 4.48 6.84
C MET A 227 6.84 4.40 8.28
N LYS A 228 5.99 4.59 9.29
CA LYS A 228 6.42 4.45 10.68
C LYS A 228 6.92 3.02 10.94
N ASP A 229 8.06 2.91 11.61
CA ASP A 229 8.77 1.66 11.94
C ASP A 229 9.36 0.91 10.73
N VAL A 230 9.39 1.52 9.53
CA VAL A 230 10.03 0.92 8.35
C VAL A 230 11.53 0.75 8.59
N ASN A 231 11.97 -0.49 8.41
CA ASN A 231 13.37 -0.89 8.46
C ASN A 231 13.61 -2.01 7.44
N GLU A 232 14.85 -2.46 7.29
CA GLU A 232 15.21 -3.47 6.29
C GLU A 232 14.44 -4.78 6.49
N LYS A 233 14.31 -5.25 7.74
CA LYS A 233 13.59 -6.48 8.07
C LYS A 233 12.12 -6.37 7.66
N VAL A 234 11.48 -5.21 7.87
CA VAL A 234 10.11 -4.94 7.37
C VAL A 234 10.06 -5.01 5.85
N ILE A 235 10.94 -4.31 5.12
CA ILE A 235 10.94 -4.31 3.65
C ILE A 235 11.17 -5.72 3.09
N ILE A 236 12.04 -6.51 3.71
CA ILE A 236 12.33 -7.90 3.30
C ILE A 236 11.16 -8.84 3.61
N GLN A 237 10.43 -8.67 4.72
CA GLN A 237 9.42 -9.62 5.20
C GLN A 237 7.97 -9.25 4.84
N VAL A 238 7.69 -7.99 4.51
CA VAL A 238 6.35 -7.51 4.14
C VAL A 238 6.27 -7.28 2.65
N ASP A 239 5.24 -7.82 2.00
CA ASP A 239 4.98 -7.66 0.58
C ASP A 239 3.95 -6.55 0.34
N ASN A 240 4.33 -5.53 -0.42
CA ASN A 240 3.45 -4.55 -1.05
C ASN A 240 4.13 -4.08 -2.35
N SER A 241 3.45 -3.27 -3.16
CA SER A 241 3.94 -2.82 -4.45
C SER A 241 5.31 -2.13 -4.32
N LEU A 242 5.47 -1.22 -3.36
CA LEU A 242 6.73 -0.49 -3.18
C LEU A 242 7.86 -1.40 -2.68
N TYR A 243 7.64 -2.18 -1.62
CA TYR A 243 8.66 -3.02 -0.99
C TYR A 243 9.19 -4.06 -1.96
N CYS A 244 8.30 -4.71 -2.70
CA CYS A 244 8.69 -5.60 -3.77
C CYS A 244 9.59 -4.93 -4.81
N ARG A 245 9.36 -3.65 -5.10
CA ARG A 245 10.17 -2.91 -6.06
C ARG A 245 11.53 -2.46 -5.51
N ILE A 246 11.64 -2.19 -4.21
CA ILE A 246 12.86 -1.61 -3.61
C ILE A 246 13.78 -2.64 -2.94
N ARG A 247 13.31 -3.85 -2.63
CA ARG A 247 14.15 -4.94 -2.08
C ARG A 247 15.47 -5.16 -2.80
N PRO A 248 15.55 -5.16 -4.15
CA PRO A 248 16.80 -5.39 -4.84
C PRO A 248 17.93 -4.42 -4.44
N PHE A 249 17.58 -3.19 -4.03
CA PHE A 249 18.56 -2.18 -3.59
C PHE A 249 19.10 -2.43 -2.17
N LEU A 250 18.45 -3.29 -1.38
CA LEU A 250 18.91 -3.73 -0.06
C LEU A 250 19.71 -5.03 -0.12
N LEU A 251 19.50 -5.83 -1.17
CA LEU A 251 20.10 -7.16 -1.32
C LEU A 251 21.48 -7.14 -1.97
N ASP A 252 21.92 -6.01 -2.52
CA ASP A 252 23.24 -5.84 -3.15
C ASP A 252 23.60 -6.96 -4.15
N GLY A 253 22.61 -7.34 -4.98
CA GLY A 253 22.76 -8.37 -6.01
C GLY A 253 22.49 -9.81 -5.53
N GLN A 254 22.25 -10.02 -4.23
CA GLN A 254 21.75 -11.30 -3.73
C GLN A 254 20.32 -11.56 -4.22
N PRO A 255 19.93 -12.83 -4.43
CA PRO A 255 18.57 -13.17 -4.80
C PRO A 255 17.58 -12.78 -3.71
N ASP A 256 16.36 -12.40 -4.09
CA ASP A 256 15.27 -12.20 -3.13
C ASP A 256 15.04 -13.51 -2.36
N PRO A 257 15.06 -13.51 -1.01
CA PRO A 257 14.79 -14.70 -0.21
C PRO A 257 13.37 -15.24 -0.38
N ARG A 258 12.45 -14.46 -0.98
CA ARG A 258 11.04 -14.79 -1.18
C ARG A 258 10.63 -14.48 -2.64
N PRO A 259 11.24 -15.13 -3.65
CA PRO A 259 11.15 -14.70 -5.05
C PRO A 259 9.73 -14.75 -5.64
N GLN A 260 8.87 -15.63 -5.12
CA GLN A 260 7.47 -15.74 -5.54
C GLN A 260 6.54 -14.76 -4.81
N SER A 261 6.98 -14.16 -3.69
CA SER A 261 6.08 -13.36 -2.84
C SER A 261 5.65 -12.04 -3.48
N CYS A 262 6.43 -11.54 -4.44
CA CYS A 262 6.16 -10.31 -5.17
C CYS A 262 5.34 -10.49 -6.47
N GLN A 263 4.87 -11.71 -6.76
CA GLN A 263 3.94 -11.92 -7.87
C GLN A 263 2.61 -11.19 -7.59
N ILE A 264 2.17 -10.39 -8.56
CA ILE A 264 0.86 -9.73 -8.54
C ILE A 264 -0.14 -10.70 -9.16
N LEU A 265 -1.10 -11.14 -8.34
CA LEU A 265 -2.15 -12.05 -8.78
C LEU A 265 -3.31 -11.25 -9.37
N THR A 266 -3.78 -11.60 -10.56
CA THR A 266 -4.94 -10.95 -11.18
C THR A 266 -6.26 -11.56 -10.69
N LYS A 267 -6.30 -12.88 -10.59
CA LYS A 267 -7.45 -13.69 -10.13
C LYS A 267 -6.95 -14.98 -9.46
N SER A 268 -7.73 -15.55 -8.53
CA SER A 268 -7.47 -16.90 -8.00
C SER A 268 -7.70 -17.97 -9.08
N SER A 269 -6.76 -18.91 -9.19
CA SER A 269 -6.89 -20.09 -10.07
C SER A 269 -7.54 -21.28 -9.39
N ARG A 270 -7.97 -21.16 -8.12
CA ARG A 270 -8.52 -22.29 -7.37
C ARG A 270 -9.93 -22.65 -7.86
N PRO A 271 -10.22 -23.94 -8.15
CA PRO A 271 -11.55 -24.37 -8.60
C PRO A 271 -12.67 -24.15 -7.58
N ASP A 272 -12.33 -24.16 -6.29
CA ASP A 272 -13.27 -23.94 -5.18
C ASP A 272 -13.59 -22.45 -4.96
N GLY A 273 -13.02 -21.54 -5.76
CA GLY A 273 -13.22 -20.09 -5.65
C GLY A 273 -12.55 -19.46 -4.42
N LEU A 274 -11.74 -20.20 -3.67
CA LEU A 274 -10.99 -19.65 -2.54
C LEU A 274 -9.94 -18.67 -3.06
N VAL A 275 -9.91 -17.47 -2.48
CA VAL A 275 -8.99 -16.40 -2.85
C VAL A 275 -7.85 -16.31 -1.85
N GLY A 276 -8.15 -16.34 -0.56
CA GLY A 276 -7.15 -16.22 0.49
C GLY A 276 -7.60 -16.88 1.78
N HIS A 277 -6.64 -17.38 2.55
CA HIS A 277 -6.86 -17.87 3.89
C HIS A 277 -5.67 -17.47 4.78
N TRP A 278 -6.00 -16.82 5.89
CA TRP A 278 -5.03 -16.39 6.89
C TRP A 278 -5.40 -17.05 8.22
N SER A 279 -4.64 -18.07 8.62
CA SER A 279 -4.85 -18.74 9.91
C SER A 279 -4.55 -17.82 11.12
N LEU A 280 -3.72 -16.78 10.91
CA LEU A 280 -3.26 -15.82 11.92
C LEU A 280 -2.56 -16.47 13.11
N LYS A 281 -1.95 -17.63 12.88
CA LYS A 281 -1.11 -18.30 13.86
C LYS A 281 0.27 -17.65 13.88
N GLU A 282 0.90 -17.67 15.05
CA GLU A 282 2.26 -17.20 15.20
C GLU A 282 3.21 -18.05 14.32
N PRO A 283 4.01 -17.44 13.43
CA PRO A 283 4.90 -18.18 12.54
C PRO A 283 6.04 -18.83 13.32
N ALA A 284 6.63 -19.90 12.79
CA ALA A 284 7.83 -20.50 13.37
C ALA A 284 9.08 -19.59 13.18
N ASP A 285 9.13 -18.83 12.09
CA ASP A 285 10.25 -17.94 11.76
C ASP A 285 10.27 -16.71 12.66
N ASN A 286 11.32 -16.60 13.49
CA ASN A 286 11.54 -15.45 14.38
C ASN A 286 11.74 -14.13 13.62
N ASN A 287 12.16 -14.16 12.36
CA ASN A 287 12.27 -12.95 11.55
C ASN A 287 10.93 -12.27 11.27
N ARG A 288 9.82 -12.98 11.47
CA ARG A 288 8.47 -12.49 11.24
C ARG A 288 7.73 -12.06 12.53
N LYS A 289 8.41 -12.04 13.68
CA LYS A 289 7.80 -11.75 14.99
C LYS A 289 8.17 -10.39 15.59
N GLU A 290 9.34 -9.88 15.23
CA GLU A 290 9.95 -8.71 15.89
C GLU A 290 9.91 -7.46 14.99
N ILE A 291 8.92 -7.37 14.12
CA ILE A 291 8.75 -6.26 13.18
C ILE A 291 7.34 -5.69 13.26
N ASN A 292 7.20 -4.43 12.86
CA ASN A 292 5.92 -3.76 12.78
C ASN A 292 5.83 -2.98 11.46
N PRO A 293 4.84 -3.23 10.59
CA PRO A 293 3.81 -4.27 10.73
C PRO A 293 4.37 -5.69 10.66
N LEU A 294 3.65 -6.64 11.27
CA LEU A 294 3.89 -8.07 11.10
C LEU A 294 3.33 -8.53 9.75
N PRO A 295 3.98 -9.47 9.05
CA PRO A 295 3.40 -10.07 7.85
C PRO A 295 2.27 -11.03 8.24
N ALA A 296 1.19 -11.03 7.45
CA ALA A 296 0.15 -12.04 7.53
C ALA A 296 0.27 -13.00 6.34
N GLU A 297 0.56 -14.26 6.65
CA GLU A 297 0.81 -15.29 5.65
C GLU A 297 -0.50 -15.88 5.13
N ASP A 298 -0.66 -15.85 3.80
CA ASP A 298 -1.73 -16.55 3.10
C ASP A 298 -1.33 -18.00 2.85
N ASP A 299 -2.04 -18.94 3.47
CA ASP A 299 -1.82 -20.38 3.34
C ASP A 299 -2.87 -21.05 2.40
N SER A 300 -3.63 -20.25 1.64
CA SER A 300 -4.53 -20.76 0.59
C SER A 300 -3.83 -21.32 -0.64
N GLY A 301 -2.53 -21.02 -0.80
CA GLY A 301 -1.73 -21.32 -1.98
C GLY A 301 -1.68 -20.21 -3.04
N ASN A 302 -2.36 -19.08 -2.83
CA ASN A 302 -2.30 -17.91 -3.72
C ASN A 302 -1.19 -16.91 -3.34
N HIS A 303 -0.54 -17.10 -2.19
CA HIS A 303 0.55 -16.26 -1.70
C HIS A 303 0.21 -14.76 -1.68
N LEU A 304 -1.01 -14.43 -1.27
CA LEU A 304 -1.45 -13.06 -1.11
C LEU A 304 -0.70 -12.34 0.01
N ALA A 305 -0.53 -11.03 -0.17
CA ALA A 305 0.09 -10.19 0.84
C ALA A 305 -0.92 -9.82 1.95
N GLY A 306 -0.45 -9.77 3.18
CA GLY A 306 -1.21 -9.22 4.30
C GLY A 306 -0.28 -8.62 5.34
N ILE A 307 -0.80 -7.64 6.09
CA ILE A 307 -0.08 -6.98 7.16
C ILE A 307 -0.94 -6.90 8.42
N MET A 308 -0.26 -6.89 9.57
CA MET A 308 -0.87 -6.74 10.88
C MET A 308 -0.12 -5.65 11.63
N ARG A 309 -0.68 -4.45 11.65
CA ARG A 309 -0.10 -3.27 12.28
C ARG A 309 -0.43 -3.28 13.77
N ASN A 310 0.58 -3.14 14.63
CA ASN A 310 0.44 -3.11 16.09
C ASN A 310 -0.38 -4.27 16.69
N ALA A 311 -0.54 -5.37 15.95
CA ALA A 311 -1.23 -6.56 16.39
C ALA A 311 -0.30 -7.40 17.27
N LYS A 312 -0.88 -8.23 18.14
CA LYS A 312 -0.12 -9.16 18.98
C LYS A 312 -0.62 -10.58 18.76
N TYR A 313 0.28 -11.52 18.52
CA TYR A 313 -0.08 -12.92 18.55
C TYR A 313 -0.58 -13.31 19.96
N VAL A 314 -1.61 -14.13 19.97
CA VAL A 314 -2.14 -14.80 21.16
C VAL A 314 -2.23 -16.30 20.86
N SER A 315 -2.51 -17.13 21.86
CA SER A 315 -2.42 -18.60 21.73
C SER A 315 -3.21 -19.20 20.57
N ASP A 316 -4.27 -18.52 20.11
CA ASP A 316 -5.16 -19.03 19.07
C ASP A 316 -5.52 -18.02 17.97
N GLY A 317 -4.71 -16.97 17.78
CA GLY A 317 -4.94 -15.96 16.75
C GLY A 317 -4.15 -14.68 17.00
N VAL A 318 -4.77 -13.53 16.69
CA VAL A 318 -4.18 -12.21 16.91
C VAL A 318 -5.13 -11.29 17.66
N TYR A 319 -4.57 -10.54 18.60
CA TYR A 319 -5.25 -9.50 19.36
C TYR A 319 -5.01 -8.12 18.73
N LEU A 320 -6.12 -7.40 18.51
CA LEU A 320 -6.14 -5.98 18.18
C LEU A 320 -6.60 -5.18 19.41
N SER A 321 -5.83 -4.14 19.75
CA SER A 321 -6.06 -3.27 20.89
C SER A 321 -7.26 -2.33 20.76
N GLY A 322 -7.77 -2.11 19.54
CA GLY A 322 -8.78 -1.09 19.25
C GLY A 322 -8.26 0.35 19.33
N ASP A 323 -6.94 0.53 19.40
CA ASP A 323 -6.26 1.83 19.25
C ASP A 323 -5.61 1.91 17.86
N THR A 324 -4.29 1.79 17.72
CA THR A 324 -3.60 1.90 16.42
C THR A 324 -3.39 0.56 15.71
N SER A 325 -4.12 -0.49 16.09
CA SER A 325 -3.92 -1.84 15.55
C SER A 325 -4.99 -2.24 14.54
N TYR A 326 -4.55 -2.89 13.45
CA TYR A 326 -5.41 -3.36 12.37
C TYR A 326 -4.78 -4.50 11.59
N LEU A 327 -5.60 -5.28 10.90
CA LEU A 327 -5.16 -6.18 9.83
C LEU A 327 -5.55 -5.57 8.48
N PHE A 328 -4.69 -5.72 7.48
CA PHE A 328 -5.00 -5.41 6.09
C PHE A 328 -4.58 -6.58 5.21
N PHE A 329 -5.50 -7.07 4.38
CA PHE A 329 -5.24 -8.14 3.42
C PHE A 329 -5.43 -7.64 2.00
N ASN A 330 -4.42 -7.89 1.17
CA ASN A 330 -4.50 -7.63 -0.25
C ASN A 330 -5.19 -8.79 -0.97
N LEU A 331 -5.89 -8.49 -2.06
CA LEU A 331 -6.60 -9.46 -2.89
C LEU A 331 -6.12 -9.35 -4.34
N PRO A 332 -6.36 -10.37 -5.17
CA PRO A 332 -6.08 -10.30 -6.61
C PRO A 332 -6.69 -9.05 -7.26
N THR A 333 -6.01 -8.47 -8.23
CA THR A 333 -6.34 -7.14 -8.77
C THR A 333 -7.69 -7.03 -9.47
N HIS A 334 -8.33 -8.14 -9.83
CA HIS A 334 -9.65 -8.17 -10.46
C HIS A 334 -10.73 -8.79 -9.57
N THR A 335 -10.47 -8.95 -8.26
CA THR A 335 -11.43 -9.55 -7.33
C THR A 335 -12.71 -8.72 -7.27
N SER A 336 -13.84 -9.31 -7.65
CA SER A 336 -15.12 -8.60 -7.70
C SER A 336 -15.93 -8.71 -6.42
N ALA A 337 -16.57 -7.61 -6.00
CA ALA A 337 -17.47 -7.55 -4.86
C ALA A 337 -18.92 -7.98 -5.18
N HIS A 338 -19.26 -8.29 -6.45
CA HIS A 338 -20.61 -8.73 -6.85
C HIS A 338 -21.01 -10.09 -6.27
N ALA A 339 -20.05 -11.02 -6.18
CA ALA A 339 -20.23 -12.33 -5.59
C ALA A 339 -19.01 -12.64 -4.72
N PHE A 340 -19.16 -12.49 -3.41
CA PHE A 340 -18.02 -12.41 -2.51
C PHE A 340 -18.38 -12.89 -1.11
N THR A 341 -17.51 -13.70 -0.51
CA THR A 341 -17.68 -14.16 0.86
C THR A 341 -16.43 -13.90 1.68
N VAL A 342 -16.61 -13.26 2.84
CA VAL A 342 -15.56 -13.13 3.87
C VAL A 342 -16.03 -13.85 5.12
N SER A 343 -15.25 -14.81 5.61
CA SER A 343 -15.50 -15.53 6.86
C SER A 343 -14.35 -15.27 7.82
N TRP A 344 -14.67 -15.15 9.11
CA TRP A 344 -13.67 -14.97 10.16
C TRP A 344 -14.21 -15.43 11.51
N TRP A 345 -13.30 -15.78 12.42
CA TRP A 345 -13.62 -15.96 13.83
C TRP A 345 -13.25 -14.71 14.62
N MET A 346 -14.12 -14.30 15.53
CA MET A 346 -13.90 -13.12 16.36
C MET A 346 -14.46 -13.30 17.77
N LYS A 347 -13.74 -12.74 18.76
CA LYS A 347 -14.26 -12.46 20.10
C LYS A 347 -13.89 -11.06 20.56
N THR A 348 -14.73 -10.45 21.38
CA THR A 348 -14.47 -9.11 21.95
C THR A 348 -14.05 -9.22 23.41
N SER A 349 -13.22 -8.30 23.90
CA SER A 349 -12.77 -8.36 25.31
C SER A 349 -13.63 -7.50 26.25
N ASP A 350 -14.37 -6.56 25.69
CA ASP A 350 -15.20 -5.58 26.37
C ASP A 350 -16.51 -5.36 25.62
N ARG A 351 -17.33 -4.41 26.09
CA ARG A 351 -18.53 -3.98 25.38
C ARG A 351 -18.10 -2.90 24.38
N PRO A 352 -17.98 -3.19 23.08
CA PRO A 352 -17.34 -2.29 22.14
C PRO A 352 -18.16 -1.03 21.83
N GLY A 353 -19.44 -1.01 22.24
CA GLY A 353 -20.35 0.10 21.96
C GLY A 353 -20.81 0.09 20.51
N ASN A 354 -20.97 1.28 19.93
CA ASN A 354 -21.53 1.49 18.60
C ASN A 354 -20.46 2.05 17.64
N GLY A 355 -20.54 1.69 16.36
CA GLY A 355 -19.75 2.29 15.30
C GLY A 355 -18.32 1.75 15.15
N LYS A 356 -17.94 0.68 15.86
CA LYS A 356 -16.59 0.09 15.73
C LYS A 356 -16.54 -0.87 14.55
N MET A 357 -15.48 -0.83 13.75
CA MET A 357 -15.33 -1.63 12.52
C MET A 357 -14.77 -3.01 12.85
N ALA A 358 -15.56 -4.05 12.61
CA ALA A 358 -15.12 -5.43 12.76
C ALA A 358 -14.40 -5.91 11.49
N MET A 359 -15.00 -5.65 10.33
CA MET A 359 -14.44 -5.99 9.03
C MET A 359 -14.92 -4.99 7.98
N VAL A 360 -14.05 -4.58 7.05
CA VAL A 360 -14.40 -3.67 5.96
C VAL A 360 -13.85 -4.20 4.64
N ILE A 361 -14.72 -4.30 3.64
CA ILE A 361 -14.36 -4.49 2.23
C ILE A 361 -14.15 -3.10 1.63
N GLN A 362 -12.90 -2.77 1.29
CA GLN A 362 -12.57 -1.54 0.56
C GLN A 362 -12.73 -1.80 -0.94
N THR A 363 -13.51 -0.98 -1.63
CA THR A 363 -13.63 -1.01 -3.10
C THR A 363 -12.97 0.23 -3.73
N ASP A 364 -13.06 0.39 -5.06
CA ASP A 364 -12.46 1.54 -5.76
C ASP A 364 -12.98 2.90 -5.26
N HIS A 365 -14.28 2.99 -4.98
CA HIS A 365 -14.98 4.25 -4.70
C HIS A 365 -15.81 4.23 -3.41
N GLY A 366 -15.90 3.08 -2.72
CA GLY A 366 -16.68 2.96 -1.50
C GLY A 366 -16.23 1.84 -0.58
N ARG A 367 -17.07 1.51 0.41
CA ARG A 367 -16.76 0.51 1.43
C ARG A 367 -18.02 -0.24 1.89
N ILE A 368 -17.90 -1.54 2.11
CA ILE A 368 -18.91 -2.37 2.79
C ILE A 368 -18.38 -2.70 4.19
N CYS A 369 -19.04 -2.20 5.23
CA CYS A 369 -18.54 -2.24 6.60
C CYS A 369 -19.42 -3.12 7.49
N ALA A 370 -18.86 -4.19 8.04
CA ALA A 370 -19.40 -4.88 9.20
C ALA A 370 -18.94 -4.16 10.47
N TYR A 371 -19.89 -3.61 11.23
CA TYR A 371 -19.61 -2.72 12.35
C TYR A 371 -20.46 -3.04 13.58
N THR A 372 -20.02 -2.59 14.75
CA THR A 372 -20.75 -2.81 16.00
C THR A 372 -21.98 -1.92 16.09
N HIS A 373 -23.12 -2.50 16.43
CA HIS A 373 -24.37 -1.81 16.66
C HIS A 373 -24.81 -1.98 18.10
N ALA A 374 -25.10 -0.88 18.79
CA ALA A 374 -25.59 -0.93 20.18
C ALA A 374 -26.99 -1.54 20.26
N LEU A 375 -27.17 -2.49 21.17
CA LEU A 375 -28.44 -3.09 21.55
C LEU A 375 -28.90 -2.57 22.93
N LYS A 376 -30.13 -2.95 23.31
CA LYS A 376 -30.65 -2.67 24.67
C LYS A 376 -29.74 -3.30 25.75
N LYS A 377 -29.79 -2.74 26.96
CA LYS A 377 -29.05 -3.22 28.14
C LYS A 377 -27.51 -3.20 27.97
N GLY A 378 -27.00 -2.30 27.13
CA GLY A 378 -25.56 -2.09 26.93
C GLY A 378 -24.84 -3.26 26.25
N LYS A 379 -25.57 -4.11 25.52
CA LYS A 379 -24.98 -5.11 24.62
C LYS A 379 -24.68 -4.48 23.27
N SER A 380 -23.83 -5.13 22.47
CA SER A 380 -23.59 -4.76 21.07
C SER A 380 -23.76 -6.00 20.20
N SER A 381 -24.08 -5.81 18.92
CA SER A 381 -24.12 -6.86 17.89
C SER A 381 -23.37 -6.38 16.65
N VAL A 382 -23.33 -7.18 15.59
CA VAL A 382 -22.80 -6.76 14.28
C VAL A 382 -23.94 -6.38 13.35
N SER A 383 -23.80 -5.26 12.65
CA SER A 383 -24.63 -4.84 11.52
C SER A 383 -23.72 -4.59 10.32
N VAL A 384 -24.29 -4.50 9.12
CA VAL A 384 -23.54 -4.23 7.89
C VAL A 384 -24.13 -3.00 7.22
N LYS A 385 -23.28 -2.07 6.79
CA LYS A 385 -23.66 -0.89 6.02
C LYS A 385 -22.72 -0.68 4.84
N THR A 386 -23.17 0.10 3.87
CA THR A 386 -22.33 0.52 2.75
C THR A 386 -22.16 2.03 2.82
N ILE A 387 -20.94 2.51 2.59
CA ILE A 387 -20.62 3.94 2.60
C ILE A 387 -19.91 4.36 1.31
N LYS A 388 -20.13 5.61 0.89
CA LYS A 388 -19.44 6.28 -0.22
C LYS A 388 -19.17 7.74 0.12
N ARG A 389 -18.36 8.41 -0.70
CA ARG A 389 -18.23 9.87 -0.66
C ARG A 389 -19.52 10.52 -1.20
N ASN A 390 -20.05 11.51 -0.48
CA ASN A 390 -21.13 12.38 -0.95
C ASN A 390 -20.56 13.56 -1.78
N ASP A 391 -21.43 14.46 -2.24
CA ASP A 391 -21.05 15.62 -3.06
C ASP A 391 -20.14 16.62 -2.31
N GLN A 392 -20.19 16.61 -0.97
CA GLN A 392 -19.33 17.40 -0.09
C GLN A 392 -17.98 16.70 0.18
N TRP A 393 -17.70 15.58 -0.48
CA TRP A 393 -16.55 14.74 -0.22
C TRP A 393 -16.52 14.28 1.25
N GLU A 394 -17.62 13.83 1.81
CA GLU A 394 -17.68 13.21 3.13
C GLU A 394 -18.13 11.76 3.02
N TRP A 395 -17.59 10.87 3.85
CA TRP A 395 -18.05 9.49 3.92
C TRP A 395 -19.44 9.41 4.55
N ALA A 396 -20.41 8.93 3.78
CA ALA A 396 -21.80 8.83 4.17
C ALA A 396 -22.40 7.47 3.84
N ASP A 397 -23.40 7.06 4.62
CA ASP A 397 -24.15 5.82 4.40
C ASP A 397 -24.96 5.90 3.11
N ILE A 398 -24.96 4.83 2.32
CA ILE A 398 -25.82 4.71 1.14
C ILE A 398 -27.23 4.31 1.60
N PRO A 399 -28.27 5.11 1.31
CA PRO A 399 -29.63 4.80 1.73
C PRO A 399 -30.09 3.41 1.30
N ASN A 400 -30.78 2.70 2.19
CA ASN A 400 -31.29 1.35 1.95
C ASN A 400 -30.22 0.28 1.63
N ARG A 401 -28.92 0.52 1.91
CA ARG A 401 -27.84 -0.46 1.74
C ARG A 401 -27.27 -0.99 3.06
N GLN A 402 -28.12 -1.00 4.09
CA GLN A 402 -27.80 -1.51 5.42
C GLN A 402 -28.60 -2.79 5.74
N LEU A 403 -27.97 -3.72 6.46
CA LEU A 403 -28.62 -4.84 7.13
C LEU A 403 -29.07 -4.44 8.53
N ARG A 404 -30.18 -5.01 9.00
CA ARG A 404 -30.57 -4.85 10.41
C ARG A 404 -29.47 -5.39 11.34
N PRO A 405 -29.37 -4.92 12.59
CA PRO A 405 -28.44 -5.49 13.55
C PRO A 405 -28.71 -6.98 13.77
N SER A 406 -27.65 -7.77 13.84
CA SER A 406 -27.73 -9.19 14.20
C SER A 406 -28.40 -9.36 15.57
N PRO A 407 -29.25 -10.38 15.78
CA PRO A 407 -29.80 -10.68 17.10
C PRO A 407 -28.74 -11.25 18.06
N TYR A 408 -27.60 -11.71 17.55
CA TYR A 408 -26.50 -12.28 18.33
C TYR A 408 -25.64 -11.17 18.92
N ALA A 409 -25.50 -11.17 20.25
CA ALA A 409 -24.68 -10.21 20.95
C ALA A 409 -23.20 -10.59 20.88
N LEU A 410 -22.33 -9.59 20.79
CA LEU A 410 -20.90 -9.74 20.99
C LEU A 410 -20.60 -10.06 22.45
N ASP A 411 -19.72 -11.02 22.67
CA ASP A 411 -19.21 -11.38 23.98
C ASP A 411 -17.74 -11.82 23.93
N LYS A 412 -17.31 -12.55 24.96
CA LYS A 412 -15.93 -12.97 25.18
C LYS A 412 -15.61 -14.33 24.56
N GLU A 413 -16.59 -15.02 24.00
CA GLU A 413 -16.42 -16.27 23.30
C GLU A 413 -16.20 -16.04 21.80
N TYR A 414 -15.54 -17.01 21.17
CA TYR A 414 -15.36 -16.96 19.72
C TYR A 414 -16.65 -17.35 19.03
N HIS A 415 -17.10 -16.45 18.16
CA HIS A 415 -18.15 -16.72 17.20
C HIS A 415 -17.59 -16.69 15.79
N HIS A 416 -18.14 -17.54 14.92
CA HIS A 416 -17.83 -17.55 13.51
C HIS A 416 -18.78 -16.60 12.78
N TYR A 417 -18.23 -15.64 12.04
CA TYR A 417 -18.98 -14.71 11.22
C TYR A 417 -18.71 -15.01 9.75
N ALA A 418 -19.72 -14.87 8.90
CA ALA A 418 -19.52 -14.81 7.46
C ALA A 418 -20.42 -13.75 6.83
N LEU A 419 -19.82 -12.82 6.08
CA LEU A 419 -20.55 -11.89 5.23
C LEU A 419 -20.56 -12.47 3.81
N VAL A 420 -21.75 -12.76 3.31
CA VAL A 420 -21.99 -13.30 1.97
C VAL A 420 -22.71 -12.26 1.14
N ILE A 421 -22.14 -11.96 -0.03
CA ILE A 421 -22.77 -11.20 -1.11
C ILE A 421 -22.92 -12.18 -2.28
N SER A 422 -24.16 -12.40 -2.73
CA SER A 422 -24.47 -13.32 -3.82
C SER A 422 -25.24 -12.60 -4.92
N ASP A 423 -24.90 -12.90 -6.17
CA ASP A 423 -25.58 -12.41 -7.38
C ASP A 423 -26.52 -13.47 -8.00
N GLN A 424 -26.73 -14.62 -7.36
CA GLN A 424 -27.57 -15.68 -7.94
C GLN A 424 -29.07 -15.50 -7.59
N ASN A 425 -29.90 -15.32 -8.63
CA ASN A 425 -31.37 -15.28 -8.67
C ASN A 425 -32.10 -14.16 -7.92
N LYS A 426 -31.56 -13.60 -6.84
CA LYS A 426 -31.93 -12.30 -6.24
C LYS A 426 -30.71 -11.77 -5.48
N PRO A 427 -30.09 -10.63 -5.85
CA PRO A 427 -28.87 -10.18 -5.20
C PRO A 427 -29.12 -9.96 -3.71
N ALA A 428 -28.43 -10.76 -2.91
CA ALA A 428 -28.67 -10.89 -1.50
C ALA A 428 -27.37 -10.66 -0.74
N MET A 429 -27.48 -9.83 0.29
CA MET A 429 -26.45 -9.72 1.31
C MET A 429 -26.94 -10.42 2.57
N ALA A 430 -26.12 -11.30 3.14
CA ALA A 430 -26.42 -12.02 4.36
C ALA A 430 -25.22 -12.03 5.30
N LEU A 431 -25.48 -11.80 6.58
CA LEU A 431 -24.53 -12.03 7.66
C LEU A 431 -24.93 -13.33 8.37
N TYR A 432 -23.99 -14.25 8.45
CA TYR A 432 -24.09 -15.50 9.19
C TYR A 432 -23.35 -15.39 10.52
N VAL A 433 -23.89 -16.06 11.55
CA VAL A 433 -23.24 -16.27 12.84
C VAL A 433 -23.34 -17.75 13.19
N ASP A 434 -22.21 -18.38 13.53
CA ASP A 434 -22.08 -19.78 13.93
C ASP A 434 -22.78 -20.76 12.97
N GLY A 435 -22.60 -20.53 11.66
CA GLY A 435 -23.12 -21.39 10.60
C GLY A 435 -24.57 -21.09 10.18
N HIS A 436 -25.24 -20.12 10.80
CA HIS A 436 -26.66 -19.82 10.56
C HIS A 436 -26.86 -18.38 10.08
N VAL A 437 -27.87 -18.15 9.23
CA VAL A 437 -28.23 -16.80 8.77
C VAL A 437 -28.71 -15.98 9.98
N ALA A 438 -27.96 -14.95 10.36
CA ALA A 438 -28.32 -14.04 11.44
C ALA A 438 -29.21 -12.89 10.95
N VAL A 439 -28.87 -12.32 9.80
CA VAL A 439 -29.66 -11.29 9.13
C VAL A 439 -29.35 -11.32 7.63
N SER A 440 -30.37 -11.09 6.81
CA SER A 440 -30.21 -10.99 5.37
C SER A 440 -31.11 -9.92 4.77
N LYS A 441 -30.77 -9.50 3.55
CA LYS A 441 -31.60 -8.64 2.71
C LYS A 441 -31.61 -9.20 1.31
N ALA A 442 -32.73 -9.83 0.93
CA ALA A 442 -32.90 -10.52 -0.36
C ALA A 442 -33.05 -9.59 -1.58
N ASN A 443 -33.29 -8.30 -1.36
CA ASN A 443 -33.30 -7.28 -2.43
C ASN A 443 -32.28 -6.21 -2.06
N TRP A 444 -31.00 -6.59 -2.10
CA TRP A 444 -29.87 -5.69 -1.93
C TRP A 444 -29.13 -5.62 -3.27
N PRO A 445 -29.56 -4.77 -4.22
CA PRO A 445 -28.82 -4.60 -5.45
C PRO A 445 -27.45 -3.97 -5.14
N PHE A 446 -26.40 -4.52 -5.75
CA PHE A 446 -25.04 -4.03 -5.57
C PHE A 446 -24.99 -2.52 -5.88
N PRO A 447 -24.44 -1.68 -5.00
CA PRO A 447 -24.37 -0.25 -5.24
C PRO A 447 -23.21 0.07 -6.19
N GLU A 448 -23.42 0.00 -7.50
CA GLU A 448 -22.38 0.22 -8.54
C GLU A 448 -21.50 1.47 -8.31
N GLU A 449 -22.07 2.50 -7.69
CA GLU A 449 -21.39 3.73 -7.26
C GLU A 449 -20.20 3.53 -6.31
N ILE A 450 -20.07 2.38 -5.63
CA ILE A 450 -18.88 2.07 -4.82
C ILE A 450 -17.73 1.47 -5.63
N GLY A 451 -17.95 1.12 -6.91
CA GLY A 451 -16.99 0.35 -7.71
C GLY A 451 -16.93 -1.12 -7.27
N SER A 452 -16.75 -2.02 -8.21
CA SER A 452 -16.84 -3.46 -7.95
C SER A 452 -15.51 -4.14 -7.65
N ILE A 453 -14.36 -3.51 -7.90
CA ILE A 453 -13.06 -4.10 -7.60
C ILE A 453 -12.74 -3.92 -6.13
N VAL A 454 -12.41 -5.03 -5.45
CA VAL A 454 -11.96 -5.02 -4.06
C VAL A 454 -10.48 -4.65 -3.99
N ARG A 455 -10.18 -3.57 -3.28
CA ARG A 455 -8.82 -3.03 -3.10
C ARG A 455 -8.12 -3.53 -1.83
N GLY A 456 -8.87 -4.14 -0.94
CA GLY A 456 -8.35 -4.84 0.23
C GLY A 456 -9.41 -5.05 1.30
N LEU A 457 -9.04 -5.83 2.31
CA LEU A 457 -9.88 -6.10 3.48
C LEU A 457 -9.23 -5.55 4.73
N TRP A 458 -10.00 -4.84 5.54
CA TRP A 458 -9.57 -4.34 6.84
C TRP A 458 -10.27 -5.10 7.97
N PHE A 459 -9.56 -5.40 9.04
CA PHE A 459 -10.14 -5.95 10.27
C PHE A 459 -9.73 -5.14 11.49
N GLY A 460 -10.68 -4.92 12.40
CA GLY A 460 -10.52 -4.09 13.59
C GLY A 460 -10.35 -2.59 13.35
N SER A 461 -10.34 -2.15 12.10
CA SER A 461 -10.22 -0.76 11.68
C SER A 461 -10.73 -0.59 10.25
N ILE A 462 -10.45 0.57 9.67
CA ILE A 462 -10.78 0.97 8.31
C ILE A 462 -9.69 1.92 7.82
N GLU A 463 -9.50 2.04 6.51
CA GLU A 463 -8.72 3.13 5.95
C GLU A 463 -9.22 4.49 6.49
N PRO A 464 -8.34 5.47 6.80
CA PRO A 464 -8.73 6.72 7.41
C PRO A 464 -9.86 7.41 6.65
N LEU A 465 -10.86 7.90 7.38
CA LEU A 465 -12.02 8.59 6.79
C LEU A 465 -11.69 10.01 6.31
N ASN A 466 -10.55 10.57 6.72
CA ASN A 466 -10.16 11.93 6.32
C ASN A 466 -9.35 11.97 5.01
N ASP A 467 -9.13 10.82 4.37
CA ASP A 467 -8.30 10.62 3.16
C ASP A 467 -6.92 11.31 3.19
N LYS A 468 -6.36 11.46 4.41
CA LYS A 468 -5.04 12.05 4.62
C LYS A 468 -4.27 11.17 5.59
N TYR A 469 -3.41 10.32 5.06
CA TYR A 469 -2.49 9.51 5.86
C TYR A 469 -1.47 10.35 6.66
N GLN A 470 -1.38 11.66 6.44
CA GLN A 470 -0.64 12.61 7.29
C GLN A 470 -1.35 12.98 8.59
N ASN A 471 -2.68 12.84 8.62
CA ASN A 471 -3.46 13.18 9.79
C ASN A 471 -3.40 12.03 10.80
N PRO A 472 -3.66 12.30 12.09
CA PRO A 472 -3.83 11.23 13.07
C PRO A 472 -4.85 10.22 12.57
N TRP A 473 -4.51 8.93 12.68
CA TRP A 473 -5.44 7.85 12.36
C TRP A 473 -6.66 7.97 13.26
N ASP A 474 -7.86 7.95 12.67
CA ASP A 474 -9.08 7.99 13.46
C ASP A 474 -9.28 6.63 14.13
N ASN A 475 -8.82 6.53 15.38
CA ASN A 475 -8.96 5.31 16.17
C ASN A 475 -10.34 5.18 16.81
N THR A 476 -11.23 6.18 16.68
CA THR A 476 -12.55 6.14 17.32
C THR A 476 -13.46 5.07 16.72
N VAL A 477 -13.17 4.61 15.51
CA VAL A 477 -13.88 3.53 14.82
C VAL A 477 -13.21 2.16 15.00
N ASN A 478 -12.11 2.06 15.74
CA ASN A 478 -11.36 0.80 15.82
C ASN A 478 -11.96 -0.15 16.86
N LEU A 479 -11.99 -1.44 16.53
CA LEU A 479 -12.53 -2.50 17.36
C LEU A 479 -11.41 -3.25 18.08
N LYS A 480 -11.49 -3.29 19.40
CA LYS A 480 -10.69 -4.18 20.24
C LYS A 480 -11.26 -5.59 20.21
N ALA A 481 -10.55 -6.53 19.60
CA ALA A 481 -11.01 -7.89 19.42
C ALA A 481 -9.85 -8.85 19.14
N ASN A 482 -10.10 -10.15 19.29
CA ASN A 482 -9.22 -11.19 18.78
C ASN A 482 -9.79 -11.77 17.50
N TYR A 483 -8.94 -12.03 16.52
CA TYR A 483 -9.28 -12.59 15.21
C TYR A 483 -8.47 -13.85 14.93
N ARG A 484 -9.07 -14.80 14.23
CA ARG A 484 -8.40 -16.00 13.72
C ARG A 484 -9.11 -16.56 12.48
N ASP A 485 -8.38 -17.31 11.67
CA ASP A 485 -8.86 -18.06 10.50
C ASP A 485 -9.82 -17.27 9.60
N ILE A 486 -9.22 -16.31 8.89
CA ILE A 486 -9.93 -15.45 7.96
C ILE A 486 -9.87 -16.09 6.58
N TYR A 487 -11.03 -16.32 5.97
CA TYR A 487 -11.16 -16.85 4.63
C TYR A 487 -11.89 -15.88 3.70
N VAL A 488 -11.51 -15.92 2.43
CA VAL A 488 -12.09 -15.09 1.38
C VAL A 488 -12.37 -15.93 0.14
N TRP A 489 -13.57 -15.83 -0.42
CA TRP A 489 -13.96 -16.45 -1.68
C TRP A 489 -14.51 -15.43 -2.67
N GLU A 490 -14.22 -15.63 -3.95
CA GLU A 490 -14.81 -14.90 -5.07
C GLU A 490 -16.13 -15.58 -5.52
N LYS A 491 -16.96 -15.96 -4.54
CA LYS A 491 -18.33 -16.43 -4.73
C LYS A 491 -19.16 -16.18 -3.49
N GLY A 492 -20.47 -16.07 -3.67
CA GLY A 492 -21.43 -16.14 -2.56
C GLY A 492 -21.61 -17.60 -2.14
N LEU A 493 -21.09 -17.98 -0.97
CA LEU A 493 -21.22 -19.35 -0.46
C LEU A 493 -22.67 -19.66 -0.04
N SER A 494 -23.09 -20.92 -0.22
CA SER A 494 -24.39 -21.41 0.24
C SER A 494 -24.43 -21.56 1.77
N SER A 495 -25.64 -21.67 2.33
CA SER A 495 -25.82 -21.91 3.77
C SER A 495 -25.14 -23.21 4.21
N GLU A 496 -25.17 -24.25 3.37
CA GLU A 496 -24.52 -25.54 3.62
C GLU A 496 -23.00 -25.38 3.65
N GLU A 497 -22.41 -24.68 2.67
CA GLU A 497 -20.96 -24.41 2.63
C GLU A 497 -20.50 -23.63 3.88
N ILE A 498 -21.27 -22.62 4.30
CA ILE A 498 -20.99 -21.84 5.53
C ILE A 498 -21.10 -22.72 6.78
N PHE A 499 -22.10 -23.59 6.85
CA PHE A 499 -22.29 -24.53 7.96
C PHE A 499 -21.13 -25.54 8.04
N GLU A 500 -20.65 -26.04 6.90
CA GLU A 500 -19.49 -26.93 6.83
C GLU A 500 -18.21 -26.24 7.31
N ILE A 501 -17.94 -25.00 6.88
CA ILE A 501 -16.77 -24.21 7.32
C ILE A 501 -16.76 -24.06 8.84
N TYR A 502 -17.90 -23.73 9.44
CA TYR A 502 -18.05 -23.62 10.89
C TYR A 502 -17.72 -24.95 11.61
N HIS A 503 -18.18 -26.09 11.08
CA HIS A 503 -17.96 -27.41 11.70
C HIS A 503 -16.60 -28.03 11.41
N LYS A 504 -15.92 -27.66 10.32
CA LYS A 504 -14.61 -28.22 9.94
C LYS A 504 -13.55 -27.99 11.01
N LYS A 505 -13.71 -26.94 11.83
CA LYS A 505 -12.85 -26.63 12.98
C LYS A 505 -13.29 -27.25 14.32
N ASN A 506 -14.58 -27.58 14.44
CA ASN A 506 -15.17 -28.15 15.66
C ASN A 506 -15.21 -29.69 15.65
N LYS A 507 -14.85 -30.35 14.54
CA LYS A 507 -14.58 -31.78 14.53
C LYS A 507 -13.17 -32.04 15.09
N PRO A 508 -13.00 -32.87 16.14
CA PRO A 508 -11.70 -33.40 16.46
C PRO A 508 -11.16 -34.11 15.22
N THR A 509 -9.93 -33.79 14.82
CA THR A 509 -9.25 -34.44 13.71
C THR A 509 -9.15 -35.94 14.03
N ALA A 510 -10.03 -36.74 13.44
CA ALA A 510 -9.87 -38.19 13.43
C ALA A 510 -8.58 -38.48 12.65
N THR A 511 -7.57 -38.93 13.37
CA THR A 511 -6.31 -39.42 12.83
C THR A 511 -6.63 -40.45 11.74
N THR A 512 -6.37 -40.10 10.49
CA THR A 512 -6.45 -41.07 9.39
C THR A 512 -5.20 -41.94 9.52
N VAL A 513 -5.34 -43.04 10.25
CA VAL A 513 -4.40 -44.16 10.17
C VAL A 513 -4.53 -44.69 8.75
N ALA A 514 -3.47 -44.52 7.96
CA ALA A 514 -3.34 -45.16 6.67
C ALA A 514 -3.20 -46.67 6.90
N THR A 515 -4.28 -47.42 6.76
CA THR A 515 -4.23 -48.85 6.53
C THR A 515 -3.94 -49.09 5.05
N THR A 516 -2.68 -49.41 4.76
CA THR A 516 -2.24 -50.01 3.50
C THR A 516 -2.93 -51.37 3.36
N VAL A 517 -3.94 -51.46 2.51
CA VAL A 517 -4.43 -52.73 1.96
C VAL A 517 -3.59 -53.01 0.72
N GLN A 518 -2.75 -54.04 0.79
CA GLN A 518 -2.09 -54.62 -0.37
C GLN A 518 -3.13 -55.42 -1.16
N ASP A 519 -3.45 -54.96 -2.37
CA ASP A 519 -4.06 -55.79 -3.40
C ASP A 519 -3.08 -56.92 -3.78
N LYS A 520 -3.49 -58.16 -3.55
CA LYS A 520 -2.97 -59.33 -4.26
C LYS A 520 -4.08 -59.82 -5.18
N GLN A 521 -3.86 -59.65 -6.48
CA GLN A 521 -4.62 -60.29 -7.54
C GLN A 521 -4.45 -61.82 -7.45
N GLU A 522 -5.57 -62.53 -7.32
CA GLU A 522 -5.69 -63.94 -7.68
C GLU A 522 -5.90 -64.03 -9.20
N GLU A 523 -4.91 -64.55 -9.91
CA GLU A 523 -5.08 -65.07 -11.27
C GLU A 523 -5.47 -66.55 -11.18
N ASP A 524 -6.73 -66.83 -11.53
CA ASP A 524 -7.23 -68.18 -11.81
C ASP A 524 -6.95 -68.50 -13.29
N LEU A 525 -6.01 -69.41 -13.54
CA LEU A 525 -5.86 -70.12 -14.82
C LEU A 525 -5.79 -71.62 -14.55
N TRP A 526 -6.87 -72.31 -14.89
CA TRP A 526 -6.93 -73.76 -15.00
C TRP A 526 -6.65 -74.23 -16.43
N SER A 527 -6.15 -75.47 -16.52
CA SER A 527 -6.01 -76.36 -17.69
C SER A 527 -4.84 -76.04 -18.64
N ASP A 528 -3.96 -76.98 -19.05
CA ASP A 528 -4.04 -78.44 -19.09
C ASP A 528 -2.63 -79.09 -19.25
N SER A 529 -2.47 -80.25 -18.60
CA SER A 529 -1.94 -81.52 -19.14
C SER A 529 -0.47 -81.71 -19.62
N ILE A 530 0.19 -82.72 -19.00
CA ILE A 530 0.91 -83.88 -19.61
C ILE A 530 2.44 -83.78 -19.90
N GLU A 531 3.17 -84.78 -19.34
CA GLU A 531 4.48 -85.41 -19.69
C GLU A 531 5.71 -84.48 -19.86
N ASP A 532 6.90 -84.70 -19.29
CA ASP A 532 7.66 -85.85 -18.75
C ASP A 532 8.62 -85.37 -17.64
#